data_AF-A0A7J2IYS2-F1
#
_entry.id   AF-A0A7J2IYS2-F1
#
_cell.length_a   1.000
_cell.length_b   1.000
_cell.length_c   1.000
_cell.angle_alpha   90.00
_cell.angle_beta   90.00
_cell.angle_gamma   90.00
#
_symmetry.space_group_name_H-M   'P 1'
#
loop_
_entity.id
_entity.type
_entity.pdbx_description
1 polymer ?
#
loop_
_entity_poly.entity_id
_entity_poly.type
_entity_poly.pdbx_seq_one_letter_code
_entity_poly.pdbx_strand_id
1 'polypeptide(L)' 'MYSKKVMKHFLHPKNIGEIKNPDGKSEIVNPVCGDKLWLFIKIGKKKVRGKEVEYIKEIKYKTLGCAAAIATSSMLS' A
#
# COMPACT_ATOMS: atom_id res chain seq x y z
N MET A 1 -9.62 2.37 21.46
CA MET A 1 -9.60 3.72 20.82
C MET A 1 -8.27 3.90 20.08
N TYR A 2 -8.22 4.66 18.98
CA TYR A 2 -7.05 4.70 18.09
C TYR A 2 -5.77 5.23 18.75
N SER A 3 -4.64 4.60 18.46
CA SER A 3 -3.34 5.05 18.95
C SER A 3 -2.84 6.27 18.19
N LYS A 4 -1.89 7.01 18.79
CA LYS A 4 -1.22 8.14 18.12
C LYS A 4 -0.62 7.74 16.76
N LYS A 5 -0.10 6.51 16.65
CA LYS A 5 0.48 5.98 15.41
C LYS A 5 -0.60 5.78 14.34
N VAL A 6 -1.74 5.19 14.71
CA VAL A 6 -2.88 5.02 13.78
C VAL A 6 -3.38 6.39 13.31
N MET A 7 -3.59 7.34 14.22
CA MET A 7 -4.05 8.68 13.86
C MET A 7 -3.09 9.41 12.93
N LYS A 8 -1.77 9.27 13.12
CA LYS A 8 -0.77 9.86 12.22
C LYS A 8 -0.92 9.37 10.79
N HIS A 9 -1.04 8.04 10.61
CA HIS A 9 -1.19 7.44 9.28
C HIS A 9 -2.56 7.69 8.65
N PHE A 10 -3.61 7.86 9.47
CA PHE A 10 -4.93 8.24 8.99
C PHE A 10 -4.96 9.70 8.48
N LEU A 11 -4.38 10.64 9.24
CA LEU A 11 -4.39 12.07 8.90
C LEU A 11 -3.37 12.43 7.82
N HIS A 12 -2.23 11.72 7.79
CA HIS A 12 -1.16 11.94 6.81
C HIS A 12 -0.76 10.63 6.15
N PRO A 13 -1.66 10.03 5.35
CA PRO A 13 -1.40 8.78 4.68
C PRO A 13 -0.29 8.94 3.64
N LYS A 14 0.55 7.91 3.52
CA LYS A 14 1.63 7.82 2.54
C LYS A 14 1.17 7.03 1.33
N ASN A 15 1.82 7.23 0.18
CA ASN A 15 1.70 6.35 -0.99
C ASN A 15 0.28 6.17 -1.54
N ILE A 16 -0.62 7.12 -1.30
CA ILE A 16 -1.93 7.13 -1.95
C ILE A 16 -1.76 7.37 -3.45
N GLY A 17 -2.44 6.55 -4.25
CA GLY A 17 -2.57 6.74 -5.69
C GLY A 17 -2.47 5.43 -6.46
N GLU A 18 -2.14 5.57 -7.73
CA GLU A 18 -1.98 4.46 -8.67
C GLU A 18 -0.62 4.54 -9.34
N ILE A 19 -0.10 3.39 -9.74
CA ILE A 19 1.08 3.27 -10.59
C ILE A 19 0.57 2.97 -12.01
N LYS A 20 1.01 3.75 -12.99
CA LYS A 20 0.73 3.47 -14.40
C LYS A 20 1.53 2.25 -14.84
N ASN A 21 0.87 1.28 -15.49
CA ASN A 21 1.49 0.02 -15.93
C ASN A 21 2.27 -0.69 -14.79
N PRO A 22 1.58 -1.03 -13.68
CA PRO A 22 2.21 -1.71 -12.56
C PRO A 22 2.61 -3.13 -12.96
N ASP A 23 3.63 -3.68 -12.31
CA ASP A 23 4.00 -5.09 -12.51
C ASP A 23 3.08 -6.02 -11.70
N GLY A 24 2.48 -5.49 -10.63
CA GLY A 24 1.43 -6.17 -9.87
C GLY A 24 0.30 -5.21 -9.48
N LYS A 25 -0.94 -5.66 -9.63
CA LYS A 25 -2.15 -4.97 -9.16
C LYS A 25 -3.07 -5.98 -8.50
N SER A 26 -3.62 -5.63 -7.34
CA SER A 26 -4.70 -6.40 -6.72
C SER A 26 -5.85 -5.49 -6.27
N GLU A 27 -7.03 -6.07 -6.20
CA GLU A 27 -8.25 -5.46 -5.66
C GLU A 27 -8.87 -6.46 -4.71
N ILE A 28 -9.12 -6.03 -3.47
CA ILE A 28 -9.70 -6.88 -2.42
C ILE A 28 -10.81 -6.11 -1.73
N VAL A 29 -11.90 -6.79 -1.43
CA VAL A 29 -13.04 -6.27 -0.66
C VAL A 29 -13.26 -7.15 0.56
N ASN A 30 -13.41 -6.54 1.73
CA ASN A 30 -13.89 -7.25 2.92
C ASN A 30 -15.42 -7.28 2.91
N PRO A 31 -16.07 -8.44 2.71
CA PRO A 31 -17.53 -8.52 2.61
C PRO A 31 -18.26 -8.21 3.92
N VAL A 32 -17.56 -8.23 5.06
CA VAL A 32 -18.18 -7.98 6.37
C VAL A 32 -18.44 -6.50 6.62
N CYS A 33 -17.52 -5.63 6.18
CA CYS A 33 -17.61 -4.18 6.41
C CYS A 33 -17.63 -3.33 5.13
N GLY A 34 -17.39 -3.93 3.97
CA GLY A 34 -17.34 -3.24 2.68
C GLY A 34 -16.02 -2.51 2.39
N ASP A 35 -15.02 -2.58 3.28
CA ASP A 35 -13.71 -1.96 3.05
C ASP A 35 -13.07 -2.54 1.78
N LYS A 36 -12.58 -1.66 0.92
CA LYS A 36 -12.02 -2.01 -0.39
C LYS A 36 -10.63 -1.42 -0.55
N LEU A 37 -9.67 -2.27 -0.91
CA LEU A 37 -8.27 -1.91 -1.12
C LEU A 37 -7.82 -2.27 -2.53
N TRP A 38 -7.21 -1.31 -3.21
CA TRP A 38 -6.43 -1.54 -4.41
C TRP A 38 -4.95 -1.32 -4.10
N LEU A 39 -4.11 -2.31 -4.44
CA LEU A 39 -2.66 -2.23 -4.25
C LEU A 39 -1.96 -2.32 -5.59
N PHE A 40 -0.93 -1.48 -5.79
CA PHE A 40 -0.15 -1.39 -7.02
C PHE A 40 1.32 -1.48 -6.65
N ILE A 41 2.08 -2.33 -7.34
CA ILE A 41 3.53 -2.44 -7.16
C ILE A 41 4.27 -2.34 -8.50
N LYS A 42 5.46 -1.74 -8.43
CA LYS A 42 6.47 -1.78 -9.48
C LYS A 42 7.70 -2.52 -8.95
N ILE A 43 8.18 -3.50 -9.70
CA ILE A 43 9.37 -4.27 -9.34
C ILE A 43 10.58 -3.65 -10.05
N GLY A 44 11.61 -3.37 -9.25
CA GLY A 44 12.92 -2.96 -9.74
C GLY A 44 13.93 -4.09 -9.58
N LYS A 45 15.03 -3.98 -10.32
CA LYS A 45 16.19 -4.86 -10.20
C LYS A 45 17.38 -4.05 -9.73
N LYS A 46 18.17 -4.60 -8.80
CA LYS A 46 19.43 -3.99 -8.35
C LYS A 46 20.48 -5.07 -8.12
N LYS A 47 21.75 -4.73 -8.26
CA LYS A 47 22.86 -5.63 -7.94
C LYS A 47 23.23 -5.49 -6.47
N VAL A 48 23.22 -6.59 -5.73
CA VAL A 48 23.70 -6.67 -4.35
C VAL A 48 24.75 -7.78 -4.30
N ARG A 49 25.99 -7.44 -3.92
CA ARG A 49 27.12 -8.38 -3.85
C ARG A 49 27.32 -9.18 -5.15
N GLY A 50 27.19 -8.52 -6.30
CA GLY A 50 27.36 -9.13 -7.62
C GLY A 50 26.17 -9.94 -8.14
N LYS A 51 25.10 -10.11 -7.35
CA LYS A 51 23.88 -10.82 -7.77
C LYS A 51 22.75 -9.84 -8.07
N GLU A 52 21.99 -10.09 -9.14
CA GLU A 52 20.77 -9.35 -9.43
C GLU A 52 19.66 -9.81 -8.48
N VAL A 53 19.03 -8.86 -7.79
CA VAL A 53 17.89 -9.10 -6.90
C VAL A 53 16.75 -8.16 -7.24
N GLU A 54 15.54 -8.69 -7.16
CA GLU A 54 14.31 -7.92 -7.31
C GLU A 54 13.95 -7.23 -6.00
N TYR A 55 13.30 -6.08 -6.11
CA TYR A 55 12.77 -5.33 -4.96
C TYR A 55 11.53 -4.53 -5.37
N ILE A 56 10.68 -4.21 -4.39
CA ILE A 56 9.56 -3.28 -4.61
C ILE A 56 10.17 -1.89 -4.79
N LYS A 57 10.18 -1.41 -6.04
CA LYS A 57 10.68 -0.09 -6.40
C LYS A 57 9.68 1.00 -6.04
N GLU A 58 8.40 0.71 -6.22
CA GLU A 58 7.31 1.62 -5.90
C GLU A 58 6.09 0.81 -5.47
N ILE A 59 5.38 1.30 -4.47
CA ILE A 59 4.12 0.76 -4.01
C ILE A 59 3.15 1.93 -3.81
N LYS A 60 1.94 1.79 -4.33
CA LYS A 60 0.85 2.73 -4.07
C LYS A 60 -0.43 1.97 -3.77
N TYR A 61 -1.36 2.65 -3.12
CA TYR A 61 -2.68 2.10 -2.88
C TYR A 61 -3.80 3.13 -3.06
N LYS A 62 -4.99 2.62 -3.32
CA LYS A 62 -6.25 3.34 -3.08
C LYS A 62 -7.07 2.51 -2.10
N THR A 63 -7.78 3.16 -1.20
CA THR A 63 -8.67 2.46 -0.27
C THR A 63 -9.93 3.25 -0.04
N LEU A 64 -11.04 2.55 0.06
CA LEU A 64 -12.31 3.07 0.56
C LEU A 64 -12.64 2.21 1.78
N GLY A 65 -12.60 2.81 2.96
CA GLY A 65 -12.86 2.06 4.16
C GLY A 65 -12.70 2.88 5.42
N CYS A 66 -12.78 2.19 6.56
CA CYS A 66 -12.68 2.83 7.86
C CYS A 66 -11.30 3.49 8.10
N ALA A 67 -11.21 4.34 9.13
CA ALA A 67 -9.96 5.00 9.51
C ALA A 67 -8.82 4.01 9.78
N ALA A 68 -9.15 2.81 10.27
CA ALA A 68 -8.19 1.73 10.46
C ALA A 68 -7.65 1.21 9.12
N ALA A 69 -8.51 0.97 8.12
CA ALA A 69 -8.10 0.52 6.80
C ALA A 69 -7.18 1.52 6.09
N ILE A 70 -7.48 2.83 6.21
CA ILE A 70 -6.63 3.89 5.67
C ILE A 70 -5.26 3.91 6.36
N ALA A 71 -5.25 3.89 7.69
CA ALA A 71 -4.01 3.95 8.47
C ALA A 71 -3.11 2.73 8.26
N THR A 72 -3.68 1.52 8.22
CA THR A 72 -2.91 0.28 8.00
C THR A 72 -2.38 0.20 6.58
N SER A 73 -3.17 0.61 5.59
CA SER A 73 -2.71 0.67 4.19
C SER A 73 -1.53 1.64 4.03
N SER A 74 -1.61 2.82 4.66
CA SER A 74 -0.50 3.79 4.69
C SER A 74 0.75 3.26 5.42
N MET A 75 0.58 2.40 6.42
CA MET A 75 1.70 1.86 7.17
C MET A 75 2.37 0.68 6.43
N LEU A 76 1.58 -0.09 5.68
CA LEU A 76 2.03 -1.22 4.87
C LEU A 76 2.83 -0.76 3.64
N SER A 77 2.31 0.25 2.94
CA SER A 77 2.92 0.81 1.72
C SER A 77 4.15 1.64 2.02
#